data_AF-A0AAV7AAB2-F1
#
_entry.id   AF-A0AAV7AAB2-F1
#
_cell.length_a   1.000
_cell.length_b   1.000
_cell.length_c   1.000
_cell.angle_alpha   90.00
_cell.angle_beta   90.00
_cell.angle_gamma   90.00
#
_symmetry.space_group_name_H-M   'P 1'
#
loop_
_entity.id
_entity.type
_entity.pdbx_description
1 polymer ?
#
loop_
_entity_poly.entity_id
_entity_poly.type
_entity_poly.pdbx_seq_one_letter_code
_entity_poly.pdbx_strand_id
1 'polypeptide(L)'
;MGRSYYVDEAVEKYFTNIIQQSKSYVTGLLIGYSSMQRDYVVLAVQTPQKEDQGDSPTKKAGLSKLDEIDEEWVSIHASQVNRMLPGGLLVIGVFLITSPELLKDSQNALRKLIFAVDKSSKKNRLWSLDENDVTDRVAVHICSASRKNTCRTFDATDPKVSFTPN
;
A
#
# COMPACT_ATOMS: atom_id res chain seq x y z
N MET A 1 -6.33 12.62 -15.51
CA MET A 1 -4.96 12.72 -16.07
C MET A 1 -4.04 12.02 -15.08
N GLY A 2 -3.18 11.10 -15.53
CA GLY A 2 -2.32 10.34 -14.63
C GLY A 2 -1.32 11.25 -13.90
N ARG A 3 -1.23 11.13 -12.57
CA ARG A 3 -0.19 11.80 -11.78
C ARG A 3 1.15 11.07 -11.95
N SER A 4 2.23 11.83 -11.99
CA SER A 4 3.59 11.28 -12.07
C SER A 4 4.19 11.14 -10.67
N TYR A 5 4.80 10.00 -10.42
CA TYR A 5 5.44 9.65 -9.15
C TYR A 5 6.95 9.61 -9.32
N TYR A 6 7.68 10.41 -8.54
CA TYR A 6 9.13 10.34 -8.45
C TYR A 6 9.50 9.45 -7.27
N VAL A 7 10.26 8.39 -7.53
CA VAL A 7 10.67 7.43 -6.53
C VAL A 7 12.16 7.60 -6.26
N ASP A 8 12.53 7.71 -5.00
CA ASP A 8 13.94 7.77 -4.60
C ASP A 8 14.66 6.43 -4.85
N GLU A 9 15.93 6.48 -5.23
CA GLU A 9 16.77 5.31 -5.51
C GLU A 9 16.89 4.39 -4.28
N ALA A 10 16.83 4.97 -3.08
CA ALA A 10 16.82 4.21 -1.83
C ALA A 10 15.62 3.25 -1.73
N VAL A 11 14.46 3.65 -2.25
CA VAL A 11 13.23 2.84 -2.26
C VAL A 11 13.36 1.67 -3.23
N GLU A 12 14.01 1.88 -4.38
CA GLU A 12 14.29 0.81 -5.35
C GLU A 12 15.24 -0.26 -4.78
N LYS A 13 16.31 0.19 -4.10
CA LYS A 13 17.23 -0.70 -3.38
C LYS A 13 16.50 -1.50 -2.30
N TYR A 14 15.60 -0.85 -1.57
CA TYR A 14 14.78 -1.48 -0.54
C TYR A 14 13.87 -2.57 -1.12
N PHE A 15 13.16 -2.30 -2.22
CA PHE A 15 12.34 -3.31 -2.88
C PHE A 15 13.15 -4.51 -3.37
N THR A 16 14.33 -4.25 -3.94
CA THR A 16 15.22 -5.33 -4.40
C THR A 16 15.63 -6.24 -3.24
N ASN A 17 15.94 -5.68 -2.08
CA ASN A 17 16.29 -6.44 -0.88
C ASN A 17 15.09 -7.27 -0.38
N ILE A 18 13.89 -6.68 -0.31
CA ILE A 18 12.68 -7.41 0.11
C ILE A 18 12.38 -8.56 -0.84
N ILE A 19 12.49 -8.35 -2.16
CA ILE A 19 12.23 -9.40 -3.15
C ILE A 19 13.22 -10.56 -2.98
N GLN A 20 14.47 -10.29 -2.63
CA GLN A 20 15.48 -11.33 -2.35
C GLN A 20 15.18 -12.12 -1.07
N GLN A 21 14.61 -11.47 -0.05
CA GLN A 21 14.35 -12.08 1.26
C GLN A 21 12.99 -12.80 1.35
N SER A 22 12.01 -12.41 0.52
CA SER A 22 10.62 -12.86 0.67
C SER A 22 10.25 -14.08 -0.18
N LYS A 23 9.55 -15.04 0.43
CA LYS A 23 9.13 -16.31 -0.19
C LYS A 23 7.63 -16.42 -0.52
N SER A 24 6.77 -15.53 -0.01
CA SER A 24 5.30 -15.67 -0.14
C SER A 24 4.63 -14.38 -0.65
N TYR A 25 4.43 -13.40 0.21
CA TYR A 25 3.88 -12.09 -0.12
C TYR A 25 4.37 -11.06 0.90
N VAL A 26 4.50 -9.80 0.48
CA VAL A 26 4.86 -8.70 1.37
C VAL A 26 3.97 -7.51 1.08
N THR A 27 3.37 -6.94 2.12
CA THR A 27 2.61 -5.70 2.06
C THR A 27 3.38 -4.59 2.76
N GLY A 28 3.11 -3.35 2.37
CA GLY A 28 3.68 -2.20 3.06
C GLY A 28 3.11 -0.88 2.58
N LEU A 29 3.63 0.19 3.15
CA LEU A 29 3.16 1.55 2.96
C LEU A 29 4.20 2.36 2.19
N LEU A 30 3.72 3.29 1.37
CA LEU A 30 4.53 4.28 0.67
C LEU A 30 4.36 5.63 1.35
N ILE A 31 5.48 6.25 1.68
CA ILE A 31 5.56 7.52 2.40
C ILE A 31 6.24 8.53 1.49
N GLY A 32 5.73 9.75 1.52
CA GLY A 32 6.40 10.84 0.87
C GLY A 32 5.62 12.14 0.96
N TYR A 33 5.80 12.99 -0.04
CA TYR A 33 5.16 14.28 -0.14
C TYR A 33 4.26 14.34 -1.37
N SER A 34 3.02 14.81 -1.19
CA SER A 34 2.10 15.07 -2.29
C SER A 34 2.01 16.57 -2.57
N SER A 35 2.17 16.93 -3.83
CA SER A 35 2.07 18.31 -4.32
C SER A 35 0.98 18.42 -5.39
N MET A 36 0.55 19.64 -5.71
CA MET A 36 -0.54 19.90 -6.67
C MET A 36 -0.30 19.29 -8.06
N GLN A 37 0.97 19.14 -8.46
CA GLN A 37 1.34 18.62 -9.78
C GLN A 37 2.09 17.28 -9.74
N ARG A 38 2.73 16.95 -8.61
CA ARG A 38 3.72 15.86 -8.53
C ARG A 38 3.73 15.23 -7.15
N ASP A 39 3.88 13.92 -7.12
CA ASP A 39 4.02 13.16 -5.89
C ASP A 39 5.44 12.59 -5.80
N TYR A 40 6.06 12.74 -4.64
CA TYR A 40 7.41 12.24 -4.36
C TYR A 40 7.32 11.12 -3.34
N VAL A 41 7.77 9.92 -3.69
CA VAL A 41 7.88 8.77 -2.80
C VAL A 41 9.30 8.72 -2.26
N VAL A 42 9.45 8.99 -0.98
CA VAL A 42 10.75 9.10 -0.29
C VAL A 42 11.09 7.79 0.43
N LEU A 43 10.09 7.11 0.98
CA LEU A 43 10.32 5.91 1.80
C LEU A 43 9.24 4.85 1.54
N ALA A 44 9.64 3.59 1.58
CA ALA A 44 8.73 2.45 1.64
C ALA A 44 8.96 1.71 2.96
N VAL A 45 7.88 1.31 3.62
CA VAL A 45 7.93 0.60 4.90
C VAL A 45 7.10 -0.67 4.79
N GLN A 46 7.74 -1.82 4.99
CA GLN A 46 7.06 -3.10 5.07
C GLN A 46 6.13 -3.13 6.30
N THR A 47 4.90 -3.61 6.11
CA THR A 47 4.02 -3.92 7.22
C THR A 47 4.55 -5.17 7.93
N PRO A 48 4.78 -5.11 9.25
CA PRO A 48 5.23 -6.27 10.00
C PRO A 48 4.20 -7.41 9.90
N GLN A 49 4.67 -8.65 9.83
CA GLN A 49 3.76 -9.80 9.93
C GLN A 49 3.14 -9.77 11.32
N LYS A 50 1.82 -9.95 11.39
CA LYS A 50 1.13 -10.11 12.66
C LYS A 50 1.72 -11.36 13.32
N GLU A 51 2.36 -11.20 14.47
CA GLU A 51 2.75 -12.36 15.29
C GLU A 51 1.44 -13.04 15.70
N ASP A 52 1.11 -14.14 15.04
CA ASP A 52 0.03 -15.00 15.50
C ASP A 52 0.41 -15.48 16.90
N GLN A 53 -0.35 -15.00 17.86
CA GLN A 53 -0.35 -15.49 19.22
C GLN A 53 -0.81 -16.94 19.17
N GLY A 54 0.13 -17.88 19.15
CA GLY A 54 -0.10 -19.28 19.48
C GLY A 54 -0.20 -20.23 18.29
N ASP A 55 0.73 -21.18 18.29
CA ASP A 55 0.64 -22.51 17.72
C ASP A 55 -0.81 -23.06 17.75
N SER A 56 -1.47 -23.13 16.59
CA SER A 56 -2.60 -24.06 16.41
C SER A 56 -2.61 -24.60 14.96
N PRO A 57 -2.42 -25.91 14.77
CA PRO A 57 -2.38 -26.52 13.44
C PRO A 57 -3.81 -26.82 12.98
N THR A 58 -4.56 -25.80 12.56
CA THR A 58 -5.82 -26.00 11.82
C THR A 58 -5.80 -25.20 10.53
N LYS A 59 -5.08 -25.81 9.58
CA LYS A 59 -5.29 -25.68 8.14
C LYS A 59 -6.74 -25.33 7.81
N LYS A 60 -6.98 -24.10 7.34
CA LYS A 60 -8.03 -23.85 6.34
C LYS A 60 -7.38 -23.95 4.97
N ALA A 61 -7.23 -25.18 4.50
CA ALA A 61 -6.87 -25.48 3.12
C ALA A 61 -7.99 -24.94 2.23
N GLY A 62 -7.78 -23.76 1.65
CA GLY A 62 -8.73 -23.14 0.72
C GLY A 62 -8.78 -21.62 0.72
N LEU A 63 -8.13 -20.91 1.66
CA LEU A 63 -8.06 -19.46 1.62
C LEU A 63 -6.87 -19.01 0.76
N SER A 64 -7.13 -18.18 -0.25
CA SER A 64 -6.10 -17.60 -1.11
C SER A 64 -5.09 -16.88 -0.21
N LYS A 65 -3.78 -17.04 -0.45
CA LYS A 65 -2.69 -16.42 0.35
C LYS A 65 -2.79 -14.89 0.51
N LEU A 66 -3.68 -14.24 -0.25
CA LEU A 66 -3.99 -12.81 -0.18
C LEU A 66 -5.13 -12.45 0.78
N ASP A 67 -5.98 -13.41 1.14
CA ASP A 67 -7.07 -13.24 2.11
C ASP A 67 -6.56 -13.34 3.56
N GLU A 68 -5.31 -13.78 3.73
CA GLU A 68 -4.53 -13.68 4.98
C GLU A 68 -4.04 -12.24 5.25
N ILE A 69 -4.20 -11.32 4.28
CA ILE A 69 -3.86 -9.91 4.49
C ILE A 69 -4.94 -9.27 5.36
N ASP A 70 -4.63 -9.10 6.65
CA ASP A 70 -5.45 -8.39 7.61
C ASP A 70 -5.47 -6.88 7.29
N GLU A 71 -6.56 -6.44 6.65
CA GLU A 71 -6.81 -5.04 6.31
C GLU A 71 -6.79 -4.12 7.54
N GLU A 72 -7.26 -4.62 8.68
CA GLU A 72 -7.28 -3.87 9.94
C GLU A 72 -5.85 -3.67 10.44
N TRP A 73 -5.01 -4.71 10.39
CA TRP A 73 -3.60 -4.61 10.77
C TRP A 73 -2.83 -3.59 9.93
N VAL A 74 -3.02 -3.59 8.61
CA VAL A 74 -2.39 -2.59 7.72
C VAL A 74 -2.91 -1.18 8.02
N SER A 75 -4.19 -1.04 8.36
CA SER A 75 -4.79 0.25 8.72
C SER A 75 -4.25 0.82 10.05
N ILE A 76 -3.96 -0.06 11.02
CA ILE A 76 -3.32 0.28 12.30
C ILE A 76 -1.88 0.70 12.05
N HIS A 77 -1.12 -0.09 11.28
CA HIS A 77 0.24 0.24 10.90
C HIS A 77 0.31 1.61 10.20
N ALA A 78 -0.60 1.88 9.26
CA ALA A 78 -0.67 3.18 8.59
C ALA A 78 -1.00 4.34 9.55
N SER A 79 -1.89 4.11 10.50
CA SER A 79 -2.22 5.10 11.53
C SER A 79 -1.04 5.40 12.44
N GLN A 80 -0.25 4.38 12.79
CA GLN A 80 0.96 4.52 13.59
C GLN A 80 2.04 5.28 12.82
N VAL A 81 2.33 4.86 11.58
CA VAL A 81 3.29 5.53 10.71
C VAL A 81 2.91 7.01 10.53
N ASN A 82 1.65 7.31 10.21
CA ASN A 82 1.20 8.71 10.07
C ASN A 82 1.45 9.58 11.31
N ARG A 83 1.44 9.01 12.53
CA ARG A 83 1.75 9.75 13.77
C ARG A 83 3.26 9.91 14.01
N MET A 84 4.07 9.05 13.41
CA MET A 84 5.53 9.08 13.52
C MET A 84 6.19 9.93 12.43
N LEU A 85 5.46 10.25 11.35
CA LEU A 85 6.00 11.08 10.28
C LEU A 85 6.19 12.53 10.73
N PRO A 86 7.34 13.14 10.41
CA PRO A 86 7.54 14.57 10.61
C PRO A 86 6.58 15.37 9.71
N GLY A 87 6.30 16.60 10.12
CA GLY A 87 5.41 17.49 9.37
C GLY A 87 5.83 17.62 7.90
N GLY A 88 4.85 17.54 7.01
CA GLY A 88 5.06 17.60 5.55
C GLY A 88 5.23 16.24 4.88
N LEU A 89 5.34 15.14 5.62
CA LEU A 89 5.27 13.78 5.05
C LEU A 89 3.91 13.14 5.32
N LEU A 90 3.44 12.36 4.36
CA LEU A 90 2.18 11.64 4.43
C LEU A 90 2.33 10.25 3.79
N VAL A 91 1.50 9.31 4.24
CA VAL A 91 1.36 8.01 3.57
C VAL A 91 0.65 8.24 2.23
N ILE A 92 1.37 8.17 1.11
CA ILE A 92 0.83 8.38 -0.24
C ILE A 92 0.07 7.13 -0.72
N GLY A 93 0.46 5.95 -0.26
CA GLY A 93 -0.06 4.72 -0.83
C GLY A 93 0.35 3.43 -0.13
N VAL A 94 0.03 2.33 -0.79
CA VAL A 94 0.28 0.96 -0.33
C VAL A 94 1.02 0.20 -1.44
N PHE A 95 1.91 -0.70 -1.08
CA PHE A 95 2.51 -1.63 -2.02
C PHE A 95 2.24 -3.09 -1.62
N LEU A 96 2.17 -3.95 -2.63
CA LEU A 96 2.00 -5.39 -2.49
C LEU A 96 3.00 -6.10 -3.42
N ILE A 97 3.86 -6.91 -2.84
CA ILE A 97 4.78 -7.81 -3.53
C ILE A 97 4.16 -9.22 -3.48
N THR A 98 3.94 -9.84 -4.63
CA THR A 98 3.39 -11.20 -4.69
C THR A 98 3.93 -12.00 -5.87
N SER A 99 3.63 -13.29 -5.87
CA SER A 99 3.90 -14.22 -6.97
C SER A 99 2.99 -13.92 -8.18
N PRO A 100 3.44 -14.13 -9.42
CA PRO A 100 2.64 -13.83 -10.62
C PRO A 100 1.29 -14.58 -10.68
N GLU A 101 1.13 -15.68 -9.96
CA GLU A 101 -0.10 -16.49 -9.95
C GLU A 101 -1.31 -15.75 -9.38
N LEU A 102 -1.09 -14.71 -8.56
CA LEU A 102 -2.13 -14.02 -7.81
C LEU A 102 -2.44 -12.61 -8.33
N LEU A 103 -2.03 -12.27 -9.55
CA LEU A 103 -2.15 -10.92 -10.12
C LEU A 103 -3.59 -10.39 -10.20
N LYS A 104 -4.58 -11.26 -10.39
CA LYS A 104 -6.01 -10.85 -10.46
C LYS A 104 -6.57 -10.53 -9.08
N ASP A 105 -6.22 -11.33 -8.09
CA ASP A 105 -6.67 -11.17 -6.71
C ASP A 105 -5.93 -10.03 -6.00
N SER A 106 -4.67 -9.79 -6.38
CA SER A 106 -3.85 -8.71 -5.82
C SER A 106 -4.43 -7.32 -6.09
N GLN A 107 -5.16 -7.15 -7.19
CA GLN A 107 -5.87 -5.90 -7.51
C GLN A 107 -7.04 -5.64 -6.56
N ASN A 108 -7.81 -6.68 -6.25
CA ASN A 108 -8.90 -6.54 -5.29
C ASN A 108 -8.37 -6.33 -3.88
N ALA A 109 -7.31 -7.03 -3.48
CA ALA A 109 -6.64 -6.82 -2.20
C ALA A 109 -6.11 -5.39 -2.05
N LEU A 110 -5.41 -4.86 -3.07
CA LEU A 110 -4.89 -3.48 -3.05
C LEU A 110 -6.00 -2.43 -2.92
N ARG A 111 -7.14 -2.62 -3.59
CA ARG A 111 -8.30 -1.74 -3.45
C ARG A 111 -8.83 -1.70 -2.02
N LYS A 112 -9.05 -2.88 -1.43
CA LYS A 112 -9.54 -2.98 -0.06
C LYS A 112 -8.56 -2.36 0.93
N LEU A 113 -7.26 -2.62 0.76
CA LEU A 113 -6.19 -2.03 1.58
C LEU A 113 -6.16 -0.50 1.51
N ILE A 114 -6.22 0.07 0.30
CA ILE A 114 -6.24 1.53 0.15
C ILE A 114 -7.45 2.13 0.86
N PHE A 115 -8.62 1.51 0.71
CA PHE A 115 -9.83 2.00 1.35
C PHE A 115 -9.75 1.91 2.88
N ALA A 116 -9.22 0.79 3.41
CA ALA A 116 -9.03 0.61 4.85
C ALA A 116 -8.04 1.63 5.43
N VAL A 117 -6.91 1.85 4.75
CA VAL A 117 -5.90 2.84 5.13
C VAL A 117 -6.44 4.26 5.05
N ASP A 118 -7.15 4.62 3.98
CA ASP A 118 -7.70 5.97 3.84
C ASP A 118 -8.78 6.26 4.89
N LYS A 119 -9.65 5.28 5.17
CA LYS A 119 -10.65 5.36 6.23
C LYS A 119 -10.03 5.57 7.61
N SER A 120 -8.96 4.84 7.94
CA SER A 120 -8.25 5.01 9.21
C SER A 120 -7.51 6.34 9.27
N SER A 121 -6.91 6.77 8.17
CA SER A 121 -6.26 8.08 8.03
C SER A 121 -7.24 9.22 8.27
N LYS A 122 -8.41 9.20 7.63
CA LYS A 122 -9.47 10.22 7.79
C LYS A 122 -9.97 10.31 9.23
N LYS A 123 -10.18 9.17 9.90
CA LYS A 123 -10.62 9.12 11.30
C LYS A 123 -9.61 9.73 12.27
N ASN A 124 -8.33 9.52 12.01
CA ASN A 124 -7.24 9.95 12.90
C ASN A 124 -6.68 11.34 12.54
N ARG A 125 -7.15 11.97 11.46
CA ARG A 125 -6.68 13.27 11.02
C ARG A 125 -7.31 14.37 11.89
N LEU A 126 -6.47 15.21 12.47
CA LEU A 126 -6.89 16.34 13.33
C LEU A 126 -7.32 17.58 12.53
N TRP A 127 -7.23 17.53 11.20
CA TRP A 127 -7.43 18.65 10.27
C TRP A 127 -8.31 18.19 9.10
N SER A 128 -9.30 19.00 8.72
CA SER A 128 -10.15 18.73 7.55
C SER A 128 -9.34 18.77 6.25
N LEU A 129 -9.75 18.00 5.23
CA LEU A 129 -9.27 18.25 3.87
C LEU A 129 -9.93 19.52 3.35
N ASP A 130 -9.15 20.40 2.75
CA ASP A 130 -9.69 21.42 1.85
C ASP A 130 -9.98 20.79 0.47
N GLU A 131 -10.83 21.43 -0.34
CA GLU A 131 -11.15 20.96 -1.70
C GLU A 131 -9.91 20.83 -2.62
N ASN A 132 -8.79 21.42 -2.23
CA ASN A 132 -7.51 21.36 -2.96
C ASN A 132 -6.64 20.17 -2.55
N ASP A 133 -6.98 19.44 -1.49
CA ASP A 133 -6.16 18.35 -0.99
C ASP A 133 -6.25 17.11 -1.89
N VAL A 134 -5.10 16.49 -2.13
CA VAL A 134 -4.96 15.29 -2.95
C VAL A 134 -5.60 14.09 -2.25
N THR A 135 -6.71 13.58 -2.81
CA THR A 135 -7.40 12.35 -2.35
C THR A 135 -6.89 11.08 -3.02
N ASP A 136 -6.07 11.22 -4.07
CA ASP A 136 -5.51 10.09 -4.79
C ASP A 136 -4.46 9.35 -3.96
N ARG A 137 -4.66 8.04 -3.85
CA ARG A 137 -3.72 7.11 -3.22
C ARG A 137 -3.08 6.22 -4.27
N VAL A 138 -1.84 5.84 -4.05
CA VAL A 138 -1.10 4.95 -4.97
C VAL A 138 -1.17 3.51 -4.47
N ALA A 139 -1.44 2.59 -5.39
CA ALA A 139 -1.20 1.17 -5.20
C ALA A 139 -0.10 0.70 -6.14
N VAL A 140 0.97 0.16 -5.57
CA VAL A 140 2.05 -0.45 -6.35
C VAL A 140 2.00 -1.96 -6.17
N HIS A 141 1.83 -2.67 -7.27
CA HIS A 141 1.94 -4.12 -7.30
C HIS A 141 3.30 -4.50 -7.90
N ILE A 142 4.10 -5.30 -7.20
CA ILE A 142 5.39 -5.77 -7.67
C ILE A 142 5.35 -7.29 -7.77
N CYS A 143 5.62 -7.81 -8.96
CA CYS A 143 5.76 -9.24 -9.15
C CYS A 143 7.17 -9.69 -8.73
N SER A 144 7.28 -10.58 -7.75
CA SER A 144 8.58 -11.09 -7.27
C SER A 144 9.37 -11.83 -8.38
N ALA A 145 8.68 -12.60 -9.23
CA ALA A 145 9.32 -13.41 -10.27
C ALA A 145 9.76 -12.61 -11.50
N SER A 146 8.97 -11.64 -11.95
CA SER A 146 9.24 -10.88 -13.18
C SER A 146 9.85 -9.50 -12.94
N ARG A 147 9.93 -9.06 -11.66
CA ARG A 147 10.27 -7.69 -11.23
C ARG A 147 9.46 -6.59 -11.91
N LYS A 148 8.35 -6.95 -12.57
CA LYS A 148 7.45 -5.98 -13.20
C LYS A 148 6.68 -5.26 -12.10
N ASN A 149 6.71 -3.94 -12.16
CA ASN A 149 5.95 -3.04 -11.31
C ASN A 149 4.70 -2.55 -12.06
N THR A 150 3.55 -2.65 -11.42
CA THR A 150 2.30 -2.09 -11.90
C THR A 150 1.84 -1.05 -10.89
N CYS A 151 1.97 0.22 -11.24
CA CYS A 151 1.51 1.33 -10.42
C CYS A 151 0.12 1.76 -10.87
N ARG A 152 -0.79 1.92 -9.92
CA ARG A 152 -2.16 2.39 -10.16
C ARG A 152 -2.53 3.43 -9.14
N THR A 153 -3.29 4.42 -9.58
CA THR A 153 -3.82 5.47 -8.71
C THR A 153 -5.29 5.18 -8.43
N PHE A 154 -5.70 5.35 -7.19
CA PHE A 154 -7.07 5.18 -6.72
C PHE A 154 -7.53 6.46 -6.06
N ASP A 155 -8.64 7.00 -6.53
CA ASP A 155 -9.30 8.09 -5.83
C ASP A 155 -10.06 7.52 -4.63
N ALA A 156 -9.69 7.93 -3.43
CA ALA A 156 -10.27 7.42 -2.19
C ALA A 156 -11.64 8.02 -1.86
N THR A 157 -12.11 9.02 -2.62
CA THR A 157 -13.46 9.60 -2.46
C THR A 157 -14.56 8.82 -3.17
N ASP A 158 -14.22 7.95 -4.10
CA ASP A 158 -15.22 7.31 -4.96
C ASP A 158 -15.15 5.78 -4.84
N PRO A 159 -16.10 5.14 -4.13
CA PRO A 159 -16.11 3.69 -3.91
C PRO A 159 -16.39 2.88 -5.19
N LYS A 160 -16.66 3.56 -6.32
CA LYS A 160 -16.92 2.97 -7.64
C LYS A 160 -16.11 3.67 -8.73
N VAL A 161 -14.78 3.54 -8.79
CA VAL A 161 -14.04 4.05 -9.96
C VAL A 161 -13.27 2.99 -10.74
N SER A 162 -13.68 2.98 -12.01
CA SER A 162 -13.11 2.41 -13.20
C SER A 162 -11.61 2.66 -13.33
N PHE A 163 -10.92 1.62 -13.77
CA PHE A 163 -9.49 1.63 -14.06
C PHE A 163 -9.13 2.77 -15.02
N THR A 164 -8.26 3.69 -14.60
CA THR A 164 -7.49 4.53 -15.53
C THR A 164 -6.07 3.96 -15.60
N PRO A 165 -5.68 3.33 -16.72
CA PRO A 165 -4.30 2.91 -16.93
C PRO A 165 -3.43 4.14 -17.22
N ASN A 166 -2.21 4.12 -16.68
CA ASN A 166 -1.09 4.95 -17.16
C ASN A 166 -0.37 4.22 -18.30
#